data_AF-A0A7Z0Q2B5-F1
#
_entry.id   AF-A0A7Z0Q2B5-F1
#
_cell.length_a   1.000
_cell.length_b   1.000
_cell.length_c   1.000
_cell.angle_alpha   90.00
_cell.angle_beta   90.00
_cell.angle_gamma   90.00
#
_symmetry.space_group_name_H-M   'P 1'
#
loop_
_entity.id
_entity.type
_entity.pdbx_description
1 polymer ?
#
loop_
_entity_poly.entity_id
_entity_poly.type
_entity_poly.pdbx_seq_one_letter_code
_entity_poly.pdbx_strand_id
1 'polypeptide(L)'
;AVLTLPALDTSAGARLTGDLWWDTEATYDVLCAEVSTDGGATWLPLPFSTRAPHGKQDVARSDGRVSGFNGRVWHRFAARLPASAATSVRWRYTTDARYVGRGVYVGAQKVASRDTLLYADARPADLARVTADGWTRERD
;
A
#
# COMPACT_ATOMS: atom_id res chain seq x y z
N ALA A 1 -7.32 1.34 11.16
CA ALA A 1 -7.81 1.95 9.90
C ALA A 1 -7.42 1.07 8.71
N VAL A 2 -8.30 0.92 7.71
CA VAL A 2 -8.09 0.11 6.50
C VAL A 2 -8.42 0.91 5.23
N LEU A 3 -7.53 0.86 4.23
CA LEU A 3 -7.75 1.43 2.90
C LEU A 3 -7.65 0.30 1.87
N THR A 4 -8.73 0.03 1.13
CA THR A 4 -8.81 -1.11 0.20
C THR A 4 -8.97 -0.62 -1.23
N LEU A 5 -8.05 -1.04 -2.10
CA LEU A 5 -8.14 -0.82 -3.55
C LEU A 5 -9.28 -1.68 -4.13
N PRO A 6 -9.91 -1.28 -5.25
CA PRO A 6 -10.89 -2.13 -5.91
C PRO A 6 -10.29 -3.49 -6.29
N ALA A 7 -11.16 -4.50 -6.42
CA ALA A 7 -10.74 -5.78 -7.00
C ALA A 7 -10.31 -5.58 -8.46
N LEU A 8 -9.17 -6.17 -8.82
CA LEU A 8 -8.56 -6.07 -10.13
C LEU A 8 -8.29 -7.47 -10.70
N ASP A 9 -8.49 -7.61 -12.00
CA ASP A 9 -8.00 -8.77 -12.73
C ASP A 9 -6.49 -8.63 -12.96
N THR A 10 -5.72 -9.39 -12.19
CA THR A 10 -4.25 -9.46 -12.29
C THR A 10 -3.80 -10.78 -12.91
N SER A 11 -4.66 -11.51 -13.62
CA SER A 11 -4.37 -12.83 -14.17
C SER A 11 -3.15 -12.84 -15.10
N ALA A 12 -2.89 -11.73 -15.80
CA ALA A 12 -1.69 -11.53 -16.62
C ALA A 12 -0.40 -11.19 -15.83
N GLY A 13 -0.46 -11.24 -14.50
CA GLY A 13 0.55 -10.68 -13.59
C GLY A 13 0.46 -9.16 -13.53
N ALA A 14 0.68 -8.60 -12.34
CA ALA A 14 0.65 -7.15 -12.14
C ALA A 14 1.66 -6.70 -11.09
N ARG A 15 2.00 -5.41 -11.14
CA ARG A 15 2.81 -4.74 -10.13
C ARG A 15 2.04 -3.57 -9.57
N LEU A 16 1.99 -3.49 -8.24
CA LEU A 16 1.56 -2.29 -7.52
C LEU A 16 2.79 -1.43 -7.24
N THR A 17 2.69 -0.14 -7.52
CA THR A 17 3.72 0.86 -7.21
C THR A 17 3.07 2.11 -6.65
N GLY A 18 3.82 2.92 -5.94
CA GLY A 18 3.39 4.25 -5.52
C GLY A 18 4.41 4.89 -4.60
N ASP A 19 3.95 5.86 -3.83
CA ASP A 19 4.71 6.54 -2.80
C ASP A 19 4.14 6.24 -1.42
N LEU A 20 5.04 6.07 -0.46
CA LEU A 20 4.75 5.71 0.92
C LEU A 20 5.53 6.62 1.86
N TRP A 21 4.83 7.19 2.85
CA TRP A 21 5.41 8.00 3.91
C TRP A 21 4.94 7.47 5.26
N TRP A 22 5.83 7.43 6.24
CA TRP A 22 5.48 7.01 7.60
C TRP A 22 6.39 7.66 8.65
N ASP A 23 5.79 8.07 9.76
CA ASP A 23 6.45 8.49 10.99
C ASP A 23 5.59 7.96 12.13
N THR A 24 5.91 6.76 12.60
CA THR A 24 5.10 6.00 13.54
C THR A 24 5.94 5.58 14.75
N GLU A 25 5.30 5.18 15.86
CA GLU A 25 6.06 4.49 16.91
C GLU A 25 6.64 3.18 16.37
N ALA A 26 7.92 2.96 16.59
CA ALA A 26 8.58 1.72 16.17
C ALA A 26 7.93 0.52 16.86
N THR A 27 7.71 -0.57 16.12
CA THR A 27 7.16 -1.85 16.62
C THR A 27 5.67 -1.83 16.99
N TYR A 28 5.13 -0.72 17.51
CA TYR A 28 3.74 -0.66 18.00
C TYR A 28 2.75 -0.13 16.96
N ASP A 29 3.14 0.93 16.23
CA ASP A 29 2.34 1.50 15.17
C ASP A 29 2.80 0.96 13.81
N VAL A 30 2.02 0.02 13.26
CA VAL A 30 2.43 -0.74 12.07
C VAL A 30 1.46 -0.51 10.92
N LEU A 31 2.01 -0.18 9.75
CA LEU A 31 1.32 -0.25 8.48
C LEU A 31 1.64 -1.57 7.78
N CYS A 32 0.60 -2.33 7.45
CA CYS A 32 0.68 -3.58 6.72
C CYS A 32 0.08 -3.42 5.32
N ALA A 33 0.80 -3.87 4.29
CA ALA A 33 0.22 -4.19 2.99
C ALA A 33 -0.29 -5.64 3.01
N GLU A 34 -1.54 -5.85 2.64
CA GLU A 34 -2.16 -7.17 2.60
C GLU A 34 -2.85 -7.39 1.25
N VAL A 35 -2.90 -8.63 0.79
CA VAL A 35 -3.49 -9.04 -0.48
C VAL A 35 -4.50 -10.16 -0.29
N SER A 36 -5.57 -10.13 -1.06
CA SER A 36 -6.58 -11.18 -1.16
C SER A 36 -6.76 -11.57 -2.63
N THR A 37 -6.98 -12.86 -2.88
CA THR A 37 -7.32 -13.40 -4.21
C THR A 37 -8.67 -14.13 -4.22
N ASP A 38 -9.43 -14.03 -3.13
CA ASP A 38 -10.68 -14.75 -2.87
C ASP A 38 -11.85 -13.80 -2.54
N GLY A 39 -11.83 -12.60 -3.13
CA GLY A 39 -12.89 -11.60 -2.93
C GLY A 39 -12.88 -10.96 -1.54
N GLY A 40 -11.74 -10.95 -0.84
CA GLY A 40 -11.57 -10.35 0.47
C GLY A 40 -11.93 -11.27 1.64
N ALA A 41 -12.17 -12.57 1.39
CA ALA A 41 -12.47 -13.54 2.44
C ALA A 41 -11.24 -13.84 3.30
N THR A 42 -10.05 -13.96 2.69
CA THR A 42 -8.77 -14.07 3.38
C THR A 42 -7.79 -13.01 2.92
N TRP A 43 -6.90 -12.61 3.84
CA TRP A 43 -5.89 -11.58 3.61
C TRP A 43 -4.54 -12.08 4.08
N LEU A 44 -3.57 -12.08 3.17
CA LEU A 44 -2.19 -12.48 3.44
C LEU A 44 -1.27 -11.26 3.38
N PRO A 45 -0.12 -11.24 4.08
CA PRO A 45 0.87 -10.20 3.91
C PRO A 45 1.31 -10.09 2.45
N LEU A 46 1.41 -8.86 1.94
CA LEU A 46 1.93 -8.57 0.60
C LEU A 46 3.37 -8.08 0.71
N PRO A 47 4.38 -8.87 0.33
CA PRO A 47 5.77 -8.41 0.33
C PRO A 47 5.99 -7.28 -0.67
N PHE A 48 6.77 -6.27 -0.29
CA PHE A 48 7.12 -5.15 -1.16
C PHE A 48 8.55 -4.67 -0.91
N SER A 49 9.05 -3.78 -1.77
CA SER A 49 10.28 -3.02 -1.53
C SER A 49 9.98 -1.55 -1.34
N THR A 50 10.82 -0.86 -0.56
CA THR A 50 10.82 0.61 -0.41
C THR A 50 12.16 1.19 -0.87
N ARG A 51 12.15 2.35 -1.48
CA ARG A 51 13.36 3.11 -1.85
C ARG A 51 13.19 4.59 -1.48
N ALA A 52 14.10 5.10 -0.65
CA ALA A 52 14.20 6.52 -0.34
C ALA A 52 14.65 7.34 -1.57
N PRO A 53 14.35 8.65 -1.68
CA PRO A 53 14.63 9.46 -2.86
C PRO A 53 16.10 9.46 -3.32
N HIS A 54 17.03 9.37 -2.36
CA HIS A 54 18.48 9.31 -2.62
C HIS A 54 19.08 7.93 -2.30
N GLY A 55 18.23 6.93 -2.03
CA GLY A 55 18.64 5.56 -1.77
C GLY A 55 19.07 4.87 -3.07
N LYS A 56 20.28 4.27 -3.05
CA LYS A 56 20.80 3.51 -4.21
C LYS A 56 20.19 2.11 -4.34
N GLN A 57 19.60 1.59 -3.28
CA GLN A 57 19.11 0.20 -3.20
C GLN A 57 17.69 0.15 -2.66
N ASP A 58 16.97 -0.87 -3.11
CA ASP A 58 15.66 -1.24 -2.59
C ASP A 58 15.83 -1.95 -1.24
N VAL A 59 15.02 -1.58 -0.26
CA VAL A 59 14.92 -2.28 1.02
C VAL A 59 13.70 -3.20 0.97
N ALA A 60 13.92 -4.50 1.10
CA ALA A 60 12.85 -5.49 1.12
C ALA A 60 12.04 -5.43 2.43
N ARG A 61 10.72 -5.53 2.30
CA ARG A 61 9.73 -5.69 3.37
C ARG A 61 9.02 -7.02 3.15
N SER A 62 9.70 -8.11 3.50
CA SER A 62 9.25 -9.48 3.24
C SER A 62 7.97 -9.85 3.99
N ASP A 63 7.72 -9.21 5.13
CA ASP A 63 6.53 -9.35 5.95
C ASP A 63 5.39 -8.39 5.55
N GLY A 64 5.61 -7.55 4.54
CA GLY A 64 4.65 -6.55 4.08
C GLY A 64 4.41 -5.43 5.09
N ARG A 65 5.39 -5.09 5.95
CA ARG A 65 5.21 -4.10 7.02
C ARG A 65 6.22 -2.96 6.99
N VAL A 66 5.80 -1.81 7.50
CA VAL A 66 6.67 -0.70 7.93
C VAL A 66 6.21 -0.13 9.27
N SER A 67 7.17 0.37 10.05
CA SER A 67 6.94 1.13 11.28
C SER A 67 8.16 2.02 11.58
N GLY A 68 8.07 2.85 12.61
CA GLY A 68 9.15 3.73 13.06
C GLY A 68 9.31 4.99 12.21
N PHE A 69 10.48 5.59 12.30
CA PHE A 69 10.83 6.83 11.59
C PHE A 69 11.50 6.55 10.25
N ASN A 70 10.94 7.10 9.16
CA ASN A 70 11.45 6.88 7.81
C ASN A 70 12.34 8.01 7.26
N GLY A 71 12.61 9.05 8.07
CA GLY A 71 13.26 10.28 7.62
C GLY A 71 12.30 11.43 7.28
N ARG A 72 10.98 11.23 7.40
CA ARG A 72 9.92 12.14 6.91
C ARG A 72 10.03 12.48 5.43
N VAL A 73 10.49 11.51 4.64
CA VAL A 73 10.56 11.61 3.19
C VAL A 73 9.63 10.60 2.55
N TRP A 74 9.16 10.88 1.34
CA TRP A 74 8.42 9.92 0.55
C TRP A 74 9.36 8.83 0.02
N HIS A 75 9.03 7.57 0.26
CA HIS A 75 9.71 6.43 -0.33
C HIS A 75 8.86 5.91 -1.47
N ARG A 76 9.48 5.58 -2.60
CA ARG A 76 8.81 4.78 -3.62
C ARG A 76 8.65 3.36 -3.09
N PHE A 77 7.49 2.76 -3.30
CA PHE A 77 7.29 1.35 -3.00
C PHE A 77 6.90 0.56 -4.23
N ALA A 78 7.14 -0.75 -4.17
CA ALA A 78 6.68 -1.66 -5.19
C ALA A 78 6.44 -3.09 -4.71
N ALA A 79 5.34 -3.68 -5.14
CA ALA A 79 4.94 -5.04 -4.84
C ALA A 79 4.58 -5.80 -6.12
N ARG A 80 4.94 -7.08 -6.23
CA ARG A 80 4.38 -7.97 -7.25
C ARG A 80 3.07 -8.52 -6.72
N LEU A 81 2.02 -8.50 -7.54
CA LEU A 81 0.72 -9.03 -7.17
C LEU A 81 0.58 -10.48 -7.64
N PRO A 82 -0.09 -11.35 -6.87
CA PRO A 82 -0.45 -12.69 -7.33
C PRO A 82 -1.37 -12.60 -8.56
N ALA A 83 -1.35 -13.64 -9.40
CA ALA A 83 -2.27 -13.75 -10.53
C ALA A 83 -3.62 -14.28 -10.05
N SER A 84 -4.67 -13.47 -10.21
CA SER A 84 -6.06 -13.85 -9.94
C SER A 84 -7.00 -12.88 -10.67
N ALA A 85 -8.20 -13.35 -11.02
CA ALA A 85 -9.24 -12.51 -11.63
C ALA A 85 -9.85 -11.49 -10.64
N ALA A 86 -9.60 -11.65 -9.34
CA ALA A 86 -10.19 -10.84 -8.28
C ALA A 86 -9.18 -10.46 -7.19
N THR A 87 -7.99 -10.00 -7.59
CA THR A 87 -6.97 -9.55 -6.64
C THR A 87 -7.37 -8.22 -6.02
N SER A 88 -7.39 -8.17 -4.68
CA SER A 88 -7.60 -6.93 -3.92
C SER A 88 -6.40 -6.68 -3.02
N VAL A 89 -6.02 -5.42 -2.86
CA VAL A 89 -4.94 -4.99 -1.94
C VAL A 89 -5.53 -4.05 -0.92
N ARG A 90 -5.11 -4.19 0.33
CA ARG A 90 -5.44 -3.22 1.38
C ARG A 90 -4.22 -2.80 2.18
N TRP A 91 -4.27 -1.56 2.66
CA TRP A 91 -3.38 -1.02 3.66
C TRP A 91 -4.09 -1.03 5.00
N ARG A 92 -3.52 -1.71 5.99
CA ARG A 92 -4.04 -1.72 7.36
C ARG A 92 -3.06 -1.01 8.27
N TYR A 93 -3.50 0.10 8.86
CA TYR A 93 -2.76 0.81 9.89
C TYR A 93 -3.34 0.48 11.26
N THR A 94 -2.49 -0.01 12.16
CA THR A 94 -2.84 -0.39 13.54
C THR A 94 -1.93 0.38 14.47
N THR A 95 -2.52 1.10 15.43
CA THR A 95 -1.82 1.82 16.49
C THR A 95 -2.16 1.21 17.83
N ASP A 96 -1.30 1.41 18.83
CA ASP A 96 -1.71 1.23 20.21
C ASP A 96 -2.26 2.55 20.81
N ALA A 97 -2.54 2.57 22.12
CA ALA A 97 -3.14 3.71 22.81
C ALA A 97 -2.12 4.70 23.39
N ARG A 98 -0.82 4.55 23.11
CA ARG A 98 0.27 5.30 23.74
C ARG A 98 1.22 5.82 22.68
N TYR A 99 1.66 7.06 22.88
CA TYR A 99 2.50 7.82 21.96
C TYR A 99 1.87 7.99 20.56
N VAL A 100 2.18 9.11 19.92
CA VAL A 100 1.63 9.42 18.60
C VAL A 100 2.77 9.81 17.70
N GLY A 101 3.05 8.95 16.71
CA GLY A 101 3.73 9.38 15.50
C GLY A 101 2.85 10.36 14.71
N ARG A 102 3.34 10.82 13.56
CA ARG A 102 2.55 11.64 12.62
C ARG A 102 1.68 10.79 11.68
N GLY A 103 1.78 9.47 11.77
CA GLY A 103 0.96 8.53 11.03
C GLY A 103 1.59 8.11 9.71
N VAL A 104 0.73 7.80 8.74
CA VAL A 104 1.11 7.17 7.48
C VAL A 104 0.33 7.76 6.31
N TYR A 105 0.98 7.84 5.16
CA TYR A 105 0.35 8.25 3.91
C TYR A 105 0.76 7.30 2.79
N VAL A 106 -0.20 6.95 1.95
CA VAL A 106 0.01 6.25 0.68
C VAL A 106 -0.53 7.12 -0.43
N GLY A 107 0.17 7.18 -1.56
CA GLY A 107 -0.23 8.01 -2.68
C GLY A 107 0.42 7.58 -3.99
N ALA A 108 0.02 8.25 -5.07
CA ALA A 108 0.48 7.95 -6.43
C ALA A 108 0.40 6.45 -6.79
N GLN A 109 -0.57 5.73 -6.20
CA GLN A 109 -0.67 4.29 -6.36
C GLN A 109 -1.09 3.95 -7.78
N LYS A 110 -0.44 2.93 -8.34
CA LYS A 110 -0.67 2.44 -9.70
C LYS A 110 -0.56 0.92 -9.69
N VAL A 111 -1.55 0.24 -10.26
CA VAL A 111 -1.49 -1.18 -10.57
C VAL A 111 -1.46 -1.35 -12.08
N ALA A 112 -0.41 -1.98 -12.59
CA ALA A 112 -0.27 -2.25 -14.00
C ALA A 112 0.21 -3.67 -14.27
N SER A 113 -0.37 -4.29 -15.30
CA SER A 113 0.24 -5.40 -16.01
C SER A 113 1.16 -4.85 -17.11
N ARG A 114 1.82 -5.73 -17.86
CA ARG A 114 2.83 -5.38 -18.88
C ARG A 114 2.36 -4.26 -19.82
N ASP A 115 1.15 -4.39 -20.35
CA ASP A 115 0.60 -3.47 -21.36
C ASP A 115 -0.74 -2.84 -20.93
N THR A 116 -1.13 -2.99 -19.66
CA THR A 116 -2.46 -2.57 -19.20
C THR A 116 -2.40 -1.90 -17.84
N LEU A 117 -2.94 -0.68 -17.78
CA LEU A 117 -3.13 0.06 -16.53
C LEU A 117 -4.47 -0.31 -15.91
N LEU A 118 -4.41 -1.10 -14.84
CA LEU A 118 -5.58 -1.66 -14.13
C LEU A 118 -6.17 -0.66 -13.11
N TYR A 119 -5.31 0.16 -12.51
CA TYR A 119 -5.70 1.15 -11.51
C TYR A 119 -4.66 2.28 -11.43
N ALA A 120 -5.10 3.53 -11.27
CA ALA A 120 -4.25 4.63 -10.80
C ALA A 120 -5.01 5.63 -9.92
N ASP A 121 -4.40 6.05 -8.79
CA ASP A 121 -4.95 7.12 -7.92
C ASP A 121 -5.26 8.41 -8.69
N ALA A 122 -4.46 8.71 -9.72
CA ALA A 122 -4.62 9.89 -10.57
C ALA A 122 -5.88 9.85 -11.46
N ARG A 123 -6.56 8.69 -11.59
CA ARG A 123 -7.81 8.56 -12.33
C ARG A 123 -8.98 8.68 -11.36
N PRO A 124 -9.81 9.75 -11.42
CA PRO A 124 -10.91 9.94 -10.48
C PRO A 124 -11.88 8.76 -10.41
N ALA A 125 -12.16 8.10 -11.55
CA ALA A 125 -13.02 6.92 -11.60
C ALA A 125 -12.42 5.68 -10.90
N ASP A 126 -11.09 5.56 -10.85
CA ASP A 126 -10.42 4.49 -10.11
C ASP A 126 -10.42 4.81 -8.62
N LEU A 127 -10.02 6.03 -8.26
CA LEU A 127 -9.96 6.49 -6.88
C LEU A 127 -11.33 6.45 -6.19
N ALA A 128 -12.41 6.75 -6.92
CA ALA A 128 -13.78 6.68 -6.40
C ALA A 128 -14.22 5.26 -5.99
N ARG A 129 -13.51 4.20 -6.43
CA ARG A 129 -13.79 2.80 -6.07
C ARG A 129 -13.00 2.34 -4.84
N VAL A 130 -12.12 3.18 -4.29
CA VAL A 130 -11.36 2.88 -3.08
C VAL A 130 -12.28 2.94 -1.87
N THR A 131 -12.22 1.92 -1.02
CA THR A 131 -12.95 1.89 0.25
C THR A 131 -12.02 2.30 1.38
N ALA A 132 -12.39 3.34 2.12
CA ALA A 132 -11.61 3.87 3.24
C ALA A 132 -12.40 3.73 4.55
N ASP A 133 -11.81 3.04 5.52
CA ASP A 133 -12.30 2.93 6.89
C ASP A 133 -11.25 3.50 7.86
N GLY A 134 -11.51 4.67 8.42
CA GLY A 134 -10.56 5.41 9.25
C GLY A 134 -9.39 6.04 8.50
N TRP A 135 -9.36 5.94 7.16
CA TRP A 135 -8.47 6.72 6.31
C TRP A 135 -9.21 7.92 5.73
N THR A 136 -8.52 9.05 5.59
CA THR A 136 -9.04 10.24 4.93
C THR A 136 -8.13 10.64 3.79
N ARG A 137 -8.72 11.18 2.72
CA ARG A 137 -7.93 11.79 1.65
C ARG A 137 -7.29 13.07 2.18
N GLU A 138 -5.97 13.15 2.09
CA GLU A 138 -5.25 14.40 2.36
C GLU A 138 -5.62 15.42 1.28
N ARG A 139 -5.80 16.68 1.70
CA ARG A 139 -6.05 17.78 0.77
C ARG A 139 -4.73 18.16 0.10
N ASP A 140 -4.82 18.47 -1.19
CA ASP A 140 -3.69 19.07 -1.94
C ASP A 140 -3.38 20.48 -1.41
#